data_AF-A0A7W1UG63-F1
#
_entry.id   AF-A0A7W1UG63-F1
#
_cell.length_a   1.000
_cell.length_b   1.000
_cell.length_c   1.000
_cell.angle_alpha   90.00
_cell.angle_beta   90.00
_cell.angle_gamma   90.00
#
_symmetry.space_group_name_H-M   'P 1'
#
loop_
_entity.id
_entity.type
_entity.pdbx_description
1 polymer ?
#
loop_
_entity_poly.entity_id
_entity_poly.type
_entity_poly.pdbx_seq_one_letter_code
_entity_poly.pdbx_strand_id
1 'polypeptide(L)'
;ILSVPLTLDYLLPFSVQLEGETSRTVIGESVVGDQPALLYEVEVKDQFGQLERFFEWVDPQREILLKLLSQERDWFVEYHHVVLSSQPDYYFEAPLGYRIIEAQEAPVRRG
;
A
#
# COMPACT_ATOMS: atom_id res chain seq x y z
N ILE A 1 7.11 -20.05 -18.97
CA ILE A 1 6.39 -19.04 -18.16
C ILE A 1 7.47 -18.21 -17.47
N LEU A 2 7.55 -16.91 -17.76
CA LEU A 2 8.45 -16.00 -17.05
C LEU A 2 7.77 -15.64 -15.72
N SER A 3 8.32 -16.12 -14.61
CA SER A 3 7.93 -15.68 -13.28
C SER A 3 8.85 -14.53 -12.88
N VAL A 4 8.30 -13.32 -12.77
CA VAL A 4 8.99 -12.19 -12.14
C VAL A 4 8.78 -12.33 -10.62
N PRO A 5 9.85 -12.29 -9.80
CA PRO A 5 9.70 -12.32 -8.36
C PRO A 5 8.94 -11.08 -7.89
N LEU A 6 7.98 -11.26 -6.98
CA LEU A 6 7.36 -10.16 -6.26
C LEU A 6 8.44 -9.49 -5.40
N THR A 7 8.90 -8.32 -5.82
CA THR A 7 9.79 -7.45 -5.02
C THR A 7 8.97 -6.46 -4.21
N LEU A 8 9.62 -5.80 -3.23
CA LEU A 8 9.01 -4.73 -2.43
C LEU A 8 8.44 -3.61 -3.32
N ASP A 9 9.01 -3.38 -4.50
CA ASP A 9 8.54 -2.37 -5.48
C ASP A 9 7.12 -2.64 -6.00
N TYR A 10 6.60 -3.86 -5.83
CA TYR A 10 5.25 -4.25 -6.26
C TYR A 10 4.24 -4.26 -5.10
N LEU A 11 4.67 -3.98 -3.86
CA LEU A 11 3.75 -3.89 -2.74
C LEU A 11 2.99 -2.56 -2.82
N LEU A 12 1.68 -2.68 -2.95
CA LEU A 12 0.79 -1.52 -2.89
C LEU A 12 0.76 -1.00 -1.45
N PRO A 13 0.91 0.31 -1.22
CA PRO A 13 0.76 0.86 0.11
C PRO A 13 -0.68 0.69 0.56
N PHE A 14 -0.88 0.04 1.72
CA PHE A 14 -2.15 0.03 2.44
C PHE A 14 -2.17 1.04 3.59
N SER A 15 -0.99 1.59 3.92
CA SER A 15 -0.82 2.58 4.98
C SER A 15 -1.14 3.95 4.44
N VAL A 16 -1.76 4.79 5.28
CA VAL A 16 -1.89 6.22 5.02
C VAL A 16 -0.52 6.87 4.94
N GLN A 17 0.48 6.41 5.69
CA GLN A 17 1.83 6.94 5.63
C GLN A 17 2.71 6.07 4.73
N LEU A 18 3.30 6.69 3.71
CA LEU A 18 4.14 6.00 2.73
C LEU A 18 5.58 5.85 3.26
N GLU A 19 6.24 4.75 2.91
CA GLU A 19 7.66 4.58 3.19
C GLU A 19 8.47 5.63 2.41
N GLY A 20 9.44 6.26 3.06
CA GLY A 20 10.24 7.31 2.44
C GLY A 20 9.49 8.64 2.27
N GLU A 21 8.31 8.81 2.86
CA GLU A 21 7.57 10.07 2.85
C GLU A 21 8.41 11.23 3.40
N THR A 22 8.54 12.27 2.58
CA THR A 22 9.28 13.49 2.89
C THR A 22 8.36 14.69 3.08
N SER A 23 7.17 14.66 2.49
CA SER A 23 6.18 15.73 2.59
C SER A 23 4.77 15.18 2.40
N ARG A 24 3.82 15.81 3.10
CA ARG A 24 2.38 15.58 2.98
C ARG A 24 1.65 16.89 3.18
N THR A 25 0.76 17.20 2.24
CA THR A 25 -0.06 18.41 2.29
C THR A 25 -1.50 18.06 1.98
N VAL A 26 -2.45 18.48 2.83
CA VAL A 26 -3.88 18.41 2.50
C VAL A 26 -4.15 19.44 1.40
N ILE A 27 -4.68 19.01 0.27
CA ILE A 27 -5.00 19.88 -0.87
C ILE A 27 -6.51 20.03 -1.10
N GLY A 28 -7.35 19.28 -0.38
CA GLY A 28 -8.78 19.51 -0.36
C GLY A 28 -9.60 18.38 0.26
N GLU A 29 -10.91 18.61 0.28
CA GLU A 29 -11.91 17.56 0.54
C GLU A 29 -12.34 16.94 -0.79
N SER A 30 -12.67 15.65 -0.77
CA SER A 30 -13.04 14.87 -1.94
C SER A 30 -13.95 13.70 -1.56
N VAL A 31 -14.30 12.87 -2.53
CA VAL A 31 -15.10 11.66 -2.35
C VAL A 31 -14.52 10.56 -3.24
N VAL A 32 -14.38 9.35 -2.69
CA VAL A 32 -14.03 8.13 -3.44
C VAL A 32 -15.22 7.18 -3.37
N GLY A 33 -15.86 6.93 -4.51
CA GLY A 33 -17.15 6.23 -4.54
C GLY A 33 -18.22 6.99 -3.77
N ASP A 34 -18.66 6.44 -2.63
CA ASP A 34 -19.59 7.06 -1.69
C ASP A 34 -18.94 7.45 -0.34
N GLN A 35 -17.62 7.25 -0.20
CA GLN A 35 -16.88 7.53 1.01
C GLN A 35 -16.27 8.96 0.98
N PRO A 36 -16.46 9.77 2.03
CA PRO A 36 -15.79 11.06 2.14
C PRO A 36 -14.29 10.87 2.30
N ALA A 37 -13.50 11.75 1.69
CA ALA A 37 -12.04 11.68 1.72
C ALA A 37 -11.41 13.06 1.90
N LEU A 38 -10.26 13.10 2.56
CA LEU A 38 -9.30 14.19 2.40
C LEU A 38 -8.32 13.80 1.31
N LEU A 39 -8.09 14.73 0.38
CA LEU A 39 -7.11 14.60 -0.69
C LEU A 39 -5.79 15.21 -0.24
N TYR A 40 -4.73 14.43 -0.34
CA TYR A 40 -3.37 14.81 -0.03
C TYR A 40 -2.51 14.79 -1.29
N GLU A 41 -1.57 15.73 -1.35
CA GLU A 41 -0.36 15.61 -2.15
C GLU A 41 0.76 15.09 -1.24
N VAL A 42 1.44 14.03 -1.68
CA VAL A 42 2.50 13.35 -0.92
C VAL A 42 3.75 13.23 -1.78
N GLU A 43 4.91 13.56 -1.22
CA GLU A 43 6.21 13.36 -1.86
C GLU A 43 7.01 12.31 -1.08
N VAL A 44 7.53 11.31 -1.79
CA VAL A 44 8.35 10.24 -1.21
C VAL A 44 9.70 10.17 -1.90
N LYS A 45 10.71 9.69 -1.18
CA LYS A 45 11.96 9.21 -1.78
C LYS A 45 11.94 7.70 -1.83
N ASP A 46 12.08 7.14 -3.03
CA ASP A 46 12.23 5.70 -3.21
C ASP A 46 13.54 5.18 -2.59
N GLN A 47 13.71 3.86 -2.56
CA GLN A 47 14.93 3.21 -2.05
C GLN A 47 16.21 3.57 -2.84
N PHE A 48 16.08 4.13 -4.04
CA PHE A 48 17.18 4.62 -4.88
C PHE A 48 17.41 6.13 -4.74
N GLY A 49 16.64 6.81 -3.89
CA GLY A 49 16.70 8.25 -3.63
C GLY A 49 15.99 9.11 -4.69
N GLN A 50 15.21 8.51 -5.59
CA GLN A 50 14.41 9.24 -6.57
C GLN A 50 13.15 9.81 -5.90
N LEU A 51 12.79 11.02 -6.28
CA LEU A 51 11.56 11.67 -5.82
C LEU A 51 10.36 11.16 -6.62
N GLU A 52 9.33 10.68 -5.93
CA GLU A 52 8.03 10.32 -6.51
C GLU A 52 6.93 11.13 -5.82
N ARG A 53 5.85 11.45 -6.55
CA ARG A 53 4.70 12.16 -6.01
C ARG A 53 3.41 11.40 -6.22
N PHE A 54 2.54 11.55 -5.23
CA PHE A 54 1.27 10.85 -5.18
C PHE A 54 0.14 11.80 -4.83
N PHE A 55 -1.04 11.46 -5.34
CA PHE A 55 -2.28 11.89 -4.73
C PHE A 55 -2.85 10.75 -3.89
N GLU A 56 -3.17 11.04 -2.63
CA GLU A 56 -3.81 10.11 -1.70
C GLU A 56 -5.17 10.61 -1.29
N TRP A 57 -6.17 9.73 -1.32
CA TRP A 57 -7.48 9.97 -0.74
C TRP A 57 -7.59 9.14 0.53
N VAL A 58 -7.79 9.80 1.65
CA VAL A 58 -7.83 9.16 2.97
C VAL A 58 -9.18 9.43 3.62
N ASP A 59 -9.82 8.39 4.13
CA ASP A 59 -10.99 8.52 5.01
C ASP A 59 -10.57 9.26 6.29
N PRO A 60 -11.05 10.49 6.54
CA PRO A 60 -10.57 11.30 7.66
C PRO A 60 -11.05 10.82 9.03
N GLN A 61 -12.07 9.95 9.08
CA GLN A 61 -12.60 9.42 10.34
C GLN A 61 -11.92 8.12 10.73
N ARG A 62 -11.58 7.29 9.74
CA ARG A 62 -11.02 5.94 9.96
C ARG A 62 -9.51 5.86 9.74
N GLU A 63 -8.91 6.91 9.18
CA GLU A 63 -7.49 6.94 8.78
C GLU A 63 -7.14 5.76 7.84
N ILE A 64 -7.96 5.56 6.81
CA ILE A 64 -7.76 4.51 5.80
C ILE A 64 -7.51 5.12 4.43
N LEU A 65 -6.51 4.60 3.72
CA LEU A 65 -6.29 4.92 2.31
C LEU A 65 -7.41 4.34 1.44
N LEU A 66 -8.11 5.21 0.72
CA LEU A 66 -9.18 4.84 -0.21
C LEU A 66 -8.71 4.81 -1.67
N LYS A 67 -7.77 5.68 -2.02
CA LYS A 67 -7.19 5.75 -3.36
C LYS A 67 -5.78 6.30 -3.32
N LEU A 68 -4.92 5.76 -4.17
CA LEU A 68 -3.57 6.22 -4.42
C LEU A 68 -3.34 6.34 -5.92
N LEU A 69 -2.84 7.48 -6.38
CA LEU A 69 -2.54 7.76 -7.77
C LEU A 69 -1.10 8.27 -7.88
N SER A 70 -0.30 7.67 -8.76
CA SER A 70 1.02 8.21 -9.10
C SER A 70 0.86 9.45 -9.99
N GLN A 71 1.64 10.50 -9.73
CA GLN A 71 1.67 11.67 -10.59
C GLN A 71 2.63 11.51 -11.79
N GLU A 72 3.65 10.66 -11.65
CA GLU A 72 4.69 10.46 -12.67
C GLU A 72 4.47 9.21 -13.56
N ARG A 73 3.73 8.22 -13.06
CA ARG A 73 3.50 6.94 -13.74
C ARG A 73 2.01 6.75 -14.03
N ASP A 74 1.70 5.94 -15.04
CA ASP A 74 0.31 5.67 -15.46
C ASP A 74 -0.31 4.51 -14.66
N TRP A 75 -0.49 4.69 -13.36
CA TRP A 75 -1.19 3.73 -12.51
C TRP A 75 -1.86 4.38 -11.30
N PHE A 76 -2.90 3.71 -10.82
CA PHE A 76 -3.55 4.02 -9.54
C PHE A 76 -4.10 2.75 -8.91
N VAL A 77 -4.44 2.85 -7.62
CA VAL A 77 -5.18 1.84 -6.86
C VAL A 77 -6.37 2.53 -6.19
N GLU A 78 -7.54 1.90 -6.23
CA GLU A 78 -8.76 2.39 -5.61
C GLU A 78 -9.48 1.25 -4.88
N TYR A 79 -9.88 1.49 -3.63
CA TYR A 79 -10.57 0.52 -2.78
C TYR A 79 -12.07 0.83 -2.76
N HIS A 80 -12.87 -0.02 -3.41
CA HIS A 80 -14.31 0.22 -3.55
C HIS A 80 -15.17 -0.24 -2.36
N HIS A 81 -14.70 -1.23 -1.58
CA HIS A 81 -15.48 -1.82 -0.49
C HIS A 81 -14.61 -2.01 0.74
N VAL A 82 -14.40 -0.93 1.49
CA VAL A 82 -13.56 -0.92 2.69
C VAL A 82 -14.43 -1.15 3.92
N VAL A 83 -14.17 -2.26 4.64
CA VAL A 83 -14.89 -2.60 5.87
C VAL A 83 -13.87 -2.85 6.97
N LEU A 84 -13.96 -2.07 8.05
CA LEU A 84 -13.24 -2.34 9.28
C LEU A 84 -14.09 -3.24 10.19
N SER A 85 -13.57 -4.44 10.46
CA SER A 85 -14.18 -5.36 11.42
C SER A 85 -13.12 -6.23 12.07
N SER A 86 -13.42 -6.74 13.27
CA SER A 86 -12.63 -7.82 13.88
C SER A 86 -12.62 -9.03 12.96
N GLN A 87 -11.44 -9.52 12.60
CA GLN A 87 -11.30 -10.71 11.77
C GLN A 87 -11.13 -11.95 12.65
N PRO A 88 -11.82 -13.06 12.37
CA PRO A 88 -11.58 -14.31 13.07
C PRO A 88 -10.18 -14.88 12.81
N ASP A 89 -9.54 -15.45 13.83
CA ASP A 89 -8.19 -16.03 13.72
C ASP A 89 -8.08 -17.13 12.66
N TYR A 90 -9.16 -17.90 12.48
CA TYR A 90 -9.19 -19.02 11.52
C TYR A 90 -9.07 -18.58 10.05
N TYR A 91 -9.25 -17.29 9.72
CA TYR A 91 -8.94 -16.77 8.37
C TYR A 91 -7.44 -16.79 8.06
N PHE A 92 -6.59 -16.83 9.09
CA PHE A 92 -5.14 -16.82 8.97
C PHE A 92 -4.51 -18.20 9.23
N GLU A 93 -5.34 -19.19 9.56
CA GLU A 93 -4.88 -20.57 9.72
C GLU A 93 -4.62 -21.22 8.34
N ALA A 94 -3.64 -22.11 8.28
CA ALA A 94 -3.35 -22.86 7.07
C ALA A 94 -4.57 -23.74 6.70
N PRO A 95 -5.02 -23.75 5.42
CA PRO A 95 -6.10 -24.62 5.01
C PRO A 95 -5.73 -26.09 5.20
N LEU A 96 -6.74 -26.94 5.39
CA LEU A 96 -6.57 -28.39 5.50
C LEU A 96 -5.75 -28.95 4.32
N GLY A 97 -4.67 -29.69 4.65
CA GLY A 97 -3.79 -30.33 3.67
C GLY A 97 -2.60 -29.48 3.21
N TYR A 98 -2.50 -28.22 3.62
CA TYR A 98 -1.33 -27.38 3.35
C TYR A 98 -0.23 -27.64 4.38
N ARG A 99 1.03 -27.67 3.93
CA ARG A 99 2.21 -27.67 4.80
C ARG A 99 2.91 -26.33 4.67
N ILE A 100 3.24 -25.72 5.80
CA ILE A 100 4.17 -24.59 5.84
C ILE A 100 5.53 -25.13 5.42
N ILE A 101 6.08 -24.60 4.34
CA ILE A 101 7.46 -24.86 3.95
C ILE A 101 8.27 -23.73 4.57
N GLU A 102 9.19 -24.04 5.47
CA GLU A 102 10.10 -23.04 6.02
C GLU A 102 10.87 -22.41 4.86
N ALA A 103 10.81 -21.08 4.76
CA ALA A 103 11.58 -20.35 3.77
C ALA A 103 13.07 -20.60 4.06
N GLN A 104 13.81 -21.14 3.10
CA GLN A 104 15.26 -21.21 3.22
C GLN A 104 15.80 -19.78 3.36
N GLU A 105 16.56 -19.53 4.43
CA GLU A 105 17.26 -18.28 4.62
C GLU A 105 18.09 -17.98 3.36
N ALA A 106 17.86 -16.82 2.74
CA ALA A 106 18.69 -16.36 1.65
C ALA A 106 20.14 -16.22 2.18
N PRO A 107 21.15 -16.76 1.49
CA PRO A 107 22.52 -16.67 1.97
C PRO A 107 22.93 -15.20 2.10
N VAL A 108 23.29 -14.80 3.32
CA VAL A 108 23.84 -13.48 3.62
C VAL A 108 25.12 -13.30 2.81
N ARG A 109 25.08 -12.45 1.76
CA ARG A 109 26.29 -12.03 1.07
C ARG A 109 27.11 -11.14 2.02
N ARG A 110 28.16 -11.71 2.61
CA ARG A 110 29.21 -10.93 3.29
C ARG A 110 30.03 -10.21 2.23
N GLY A 111 29.98 -8.88 2.24
CA GLY A 111 30.95 -7.99 1.60
C GLY A 111 31.85 -7.36 2.66
#